data_AF-A0A5C7RFH2-F1
#
_entry.id   AF-A0A5C7RFH2-F1
#
_cell.length_a   1.000
_cell.length_b   1.000
_cell.length_c   1.000
_cell.angle_alpha   90.00
_cell.angle_beta   90.00
_cell.angle_gamma   90.00
#
_symmetry.space_group_name_H-M   'P 1'
#
loop_
_entity.id
_entity.type
_entity.pdbx_description
1 polymer ?
#
loop_
_entity_poly.entity_id
_entity_poly.type
_entity_poly.pdbx_seq_one_letter_code
_entity_poly.pdbx_strand_id
1 'polypeptide(L)'
;MRVWLLLVLSLTAFNCQAEDCVRTPSMPIGLKLEHYRSPTPACVPNGLTLTTAELQTLIKNDQPILIDVMAVFLREDEGFPATWLVNEVHESLPASIWLPSVGYGVLEPKIETWFRAQLAKLTKQNFEQALVFYCVADCWMSWNTVQRVREYGYTRVYWYKEGIDGWKEAGLPLVKTEPQAFN
;
A
#
# COMPACT_ATOMS: atom_id res chain seq x y z
N MET A 1 36.94 -51.52 19.66
CA MET A 1 35.60 -50.94 19.35
C MET A 1 35.77 -49.47 19.01
N ARG A 2 35.63 -49.08 17.74
CA ARG A 2 35.68 -47.68 17.30
C ARG A 2 34.24 -47.18 17.17
N VAL A 3 33.80 -46.32 18.08
CA VAL A 3 32.49 -45.68 18.04
C VAL A 3 32.58 -44.50 17.07
N TRP A 4 31.84 -44.57 15.97
CA TRP A 4 31.65 -43.44 15.05
C TRP A 4 30.54 -42.54 15.59
N LEU A 5 30.89 -41.32 16.02
CA LEU A 5 29.91 -40.27 16.29
C LEU A 5 29.40 -39.72 14.95
N LEU A 6 28.15 -40.02 14.61
CA LEU A 6 27.42 -39.35 13.54
C LEU A 6 26.90 -38.00 14.06
N LEU A 7 27.52 -36.92 13.59
CA LEU A 7 27.07 -35.55 13.81
C LEU A 7 25.90 -35.29 12.85
N VAL A 8 24.68 -35.32 13.37
CA VAL A 8 23.48 -34.91 12.63
C VAL A 8 23.41 -33.38 12.66
N LEU A 9 23.81 -32.73 11.56
CA LEU A 9 23.52 -31.31 11.35
C LEU A 9 22.02 -31.15 11.07
N SER A 10 21.28 -30.73 12.09
CA SER A 10 19.91 -30.25 11.95
C SER A 10 19.93 -28.87 11.28
N LEU A 11 19.64 -28.81 9.98
CA LEU A 11 19.27 -27.56 9.31
C LEU A 11 17.91 -27.10 9.84
N THR A 12 17.92 -26.17 10.80
CA THR A 12 16.73 -25.37 11.10
C THR A 12 16.51 -24.42 9.93
N ALA A 13 15.53 -24.72 9.09
CA ALA A 13 15.00 -23.75 8.14
C ALA A 13 14.45 -22.56 8.95
N PHE A 14 15.10 -21.40 8.86
CA PHE A 14 14.51 -20.14 9.29
C PHE A 14 13.30 -19.90 8.38
N ASN A 15 12.12 -20.27 8.86
CA ASN A 15 10.87 -19.81 8.30
C ASN A 15 10.87 -18.29 8.40
N CYS A 16 11.13 -17.60 7.30
CA CYS A 16 10.88 -16.18 7.14
C CYS A 16 9.36 -15.99 7.04
N GLN A 17 8.64 -16.21 8.14
CA GLN A 17 7.29 -15.69 8.26
C GLN A 17 7.43 -14.19 8.47
N ALA A 18 6.76 -13.40 7.64
CA ALA A 18 6.67 -11.98 7.88
C ALA A 18 6.07 -11.78 9.27
N GLU A 19 6.83 -11.14 10.18
CA GLU A 19 6.39 -10.93 11.55
C GLU A 19 5.07 -10.15 11.53
N ASP A 20 4.05 -10.67 12.21
CA ASP A 20 2.80 -9.96 12.41
C ASP A 20 3.10 -8.61 13.08
N CYS A 21 2.70 -7.52 12.43
CA CYS A 21 2.93 -6.18 12.95
C CYS A 21 2.08 -5.95 14.21
N VAL A 22 2.71 -6.07 15.38
CA VAL A 22 2.09 -5.76 16.66
C VAL A 22 2.03 -4.25 16.85
N ARG A 23 0.83 -3.72 17.13
CA ARG A 23 0.66 -2.30 17.43
C ARG A 23 1.48 -1.90 18.66
N THR A 24 2.30 -0.86 18.51
CA THR A 24 3.04 -0.24 19.62
C THR A 24 2.25 0.93 20.21
N PRO A 25 2.59 1.41 21.42
CA PRO A 25 1.95 2.60 22.01
C PRO A 25 2.09 3.89 21.18
N SER A 26 3.07 3.95 20.27
CA SER A 26 3.26 5.09 19.36
C SER A 26 2.37 5.03 18.12
N MET A 27 1.73 3.89 17.84
CA MET A 27 0.76 3.76 16.76
C MET A 27 -0.64 4.21 17.24
N PRO A 28 -1.46 4.77 16.35
CA PRO A 28 -2.88 4.96 16.66
C PRO A 28 -3.56 3.62 16.98
N ILE A 29 -4.62 3.64 17.79
CA ILE A 29 -5.40 2.44 18.13
C ILE A 29 -6.07 1.85 16.88
N GLY A 30 -6.52 2.71 15.98
CA GLY A 30 -7.10 2.36 14.68
C GLY A 30 -6.34 3.04 13.55
N LEU A 31 -7.10 3.66 12.65
CA LEU A 31 -6.56 4.48 11.57
C LEU A 31 -6.06 5.83 12.10
N LYS A 32 -5.06 6.41 11.44
CA LYS A 32 -4.59 7.77 11.71
C LYS A 32 -5.62 8.77 11.21
N LEU A 33 -6.01 9.72 12.06
CA LEU A 33 -7.08 10.69 11.75
C LEU A 33 -6.56 12.07 11.28
N GLU A 34 -5.30 12.39 11.59
CA GLU A 34 -4.70 13.71 11.37
C GLU A 34 -3.18 13.60 11.17
N HIS A 35 -2.53 14.69 10.81
CA HIS A 35 -1.08 14.76 10.60
C HIS A 35 -0.54 13.65 9.66
N TYR A 36 -1.19 13.48 8.51
CA TYR A 36 -0.89 12.40 7.57
C TYR A 36 0.52 12.45 6.98
N ARG A 37 1.19 13.61 7.03
CA ARG A 37 2.59 13.82 6.64
C ARG A 37 3.45 13.89 7.90
N SER A 38 3.84 12.75 8.45
CA SER A 38 4.66 12.62 9.66
C SER A 38 5.29 11.23 9.74
N PRO A 39 6.35 11.02 10.55
CA PRO A 39 7.02 9.73 10.66
C PRO A 39 6.04 8.57 10.86
N THR A 40 6.15 7.57 9.99
CA THR A 40 5.32 6.37 10.03
C THR A 40 6.03 5.22 10.76
N PRO A 41 5.29 4.26 11.34
CA PRO A 41 5.91 3.09 11.97
C PRO A 41 6.64 2.21 10.94
N ALA A 42 7.52 1.33 11.43
CA ALA A 42 8.25 0.40 10.56
C ALA A 42 7.35 -0.66 9.88
N CYS A 43 6.15 -0.89 10.43
CA CYS A 43 5.21 -1.88 9.92
C CYS A 43 3.76 -1.38 9.97
N VAL A 44 2.86 -2.11 9.30
CA VAL A 44 1.42 -1.86 9.30
C VAL A 44 0.65 -3.06 9.86
N PRO A 45 -0.24 -2.89 10.84
CA PRO A 45 -1.11 -3.96 11.32
C PRO A 45 -1.93 -4.54 10.18
N ASN A 46 -2.15 -5.85 10.20
CA ASN A 46 -2.90 -6.58 9.17
C ASN A 46 -2.31 -6.41 7.75
N GLY A 47 -1.07 -5.99 7.56
CA GLY A 47 -0.47 -5.89 6.24
C GLY A 47 1.01 -6.21 6.27
N LEU A 48 1.59 -6.40 5.08
CA LEU A 48 3.01 -6.68 4.95
C LEU A 48 3.73 -5.45 4.43
N THR A 49 4.77 -5.04 5.14
CA THR A 49 5.58 -3.88 4.71
C THR A 49 6.69 -4.37 3.78
N LEU A 50 6.84 -3.71 2.64
CA LEU A 50 7.84 -4.05 1.64
C LEU A 50 8.99 -3.04 1.66
N THR A 51 10.21 -3.57 1.55
CA THR A 51 11.36 -2.82 1.07
C THR A 51 11.29 -2.63 -0.45
N THR A 52 12.09 -1.72 -1.00
CA THR A 52 12.18 -1.51 -2.46
C THR A 52 12.58 -2.80 -3.21
N ALA A 53 13.54 -3.56 -2.67
CA ALA A 53 14.00 -4.81 -3.29
C ALA A 53 12.92 -5.90 -3.29
N GLU A 54 12.15 -6.02 -2.19
CA GLU A 54 11.02 -6.95 -2.12
C GLU A 54 9.89 -6.54 -3.06
N LEU A 55 9.61 -5.24 -3.18
CA LEU A 55 8.64 -4.73 -4.15
C LEU A 55 9.05 -5.07 -5.59
N GLN A 56 10.32 -4.84 -5.97
CA GLN A 56 10.81 -5.22 -7.31
C GLN A 56 10.67 -6.73 -7.56
N THR A 57 10.94 -7.55 -6.54
CA THR A 57 10.78 -9.01 -6.62
C THR A 57 9.31 -9.39 -6.79
N LEU A 58 8.40 -8.79 -6.02
CA LEU A 58 6.96 -9.00 -6.12
C LEU A 58 6.44 -8.60 -7.51
N ILE A 59 6.87 -7.44 -8.04
CA ILE A 59 6.53 -6.97 -9.38
C ILE A 59 6.92 -8.00 -10.45
N LYS A 60 8.13 -8.54 -10.34
CA LYS A 60 8.65 -9.51 -11.30
C LYS A 60 7.90 -10.85 -11.26
N ASN A 61 7.58 -11.33 -10.07
CA ASN A 61 7.08 -12.70 -9.89
C ASN A 61 5.55 -12.78 -9.93
N ASP A 62 4.86 -11.81 -9.33
CA ASP A 62 3.43 -11.92 -9.02
C ASP A 62 2.57 -10.85 -9.69
N GLN A 63 3.19 -9.85 -10.34
CA GLN A 63 2.49 -8.76 -11.03
C GLN A 63 1.37 -8.14 -10.17
N PRO A 64 1.72 -7.56 -9.00
CA PRO A 64 0.75 -6.95 -8.11
C PRO A 64 0.14 -5.72 -8.77
N ILE A 65 -1.06 -5.34 -8.33
CA ILE A 65 -1.65 -4.06 -8.68
C ILE A 65 -1.02 -3.01 -7.76
N LEU A 66 -0.27 -2.09 -8.35
CA LEU A 66 0.33 -0.96 -7.65
C LEU A 66 -0.68 0.17 -7.56
N ILE A 67 -0.96 0.63 -6.34
CA ILE A 67 -1.97 1.66 -6.06
C ILE A 67 -1.30 2.82 -5.33
N ASP A 68 -1.22 3.94 -6.04
CA ASP A 68 -0.86 5.23 -5.46
C ASP A 68 -2.08 5.82 -4.77
N VAL A 69 -1.94 6.24 -3.51
CA VAL A 69 -3.04 6.83 -2.73
C VAL A 69 -2.78 8.28 -2.32
N MET A 70 -1.83 8.95 -2.97
CA MET A 70 -1.54 10.36 -2.73
C MET A 70 -2.82 11.20 -2.85
N ALA A 71 -3.05 12.06 -1.86
CA ALA A 71 -4.29 12.81 -1.76
C ALA A 71 -4.37 13.93 -2.80
N VAL A 72 -5.57 14.10 -3.36
CA VAL A 72 -5.93 15.20 -4.25
C VAL A 72 -7.30 15.73 -3.83
N PHE A 73 -7.51 17.03 -4.00
CA PHE A 73 -8.80 17.64 -3.74
C PHE A 73 -9.83 17.22 -4.80
N LEU A 74 -10.99 16.76 -4.36
CA LEU A 74 -12.13 16.48 -5.23
C LEU A 74 -13.01 17.73 -5.31
N ARG A 75 -13.16 18.29 -6.52
CA ARG A 75 -14.13 19.38 -6.77
C ARG A 75 -15.49 18.81 -7.08
N GLU A 76 -16.53 19.35 -6.45
CA GLU A 76 -17.92 18.89 -6.56
C GLU A 76 -18.92 20.06 -6.61
N ASP A 77 -18.52 21.18 -7.20
CA ASP A 77 -19.38 22.35 -7.34
C ASP A 77 -20.66 22.01 -8.14
N GLU A 78 -21.80 22.56 -7.71
CA GLU A 78 -23.09 22.34 -8.35
C GLU A 78 -23.05 22.70 -9.85
N GLY A 79 -23.57 21.81 -10.69
CA GLY A 79 -23.56 21.98 -12.15
C GLY A 79 -22.27 21.52 -12.85
N PHE A 80 -21.28 21.00 -12.12
CA PHE A 80 -20.05 20.45 -12.68
C PHE A 80 -19.88 18.96 -12.32
N PRO A 81 -19.25 18.15 -13.20
CA PRO A 81 -18.89 16.80 -12.83
C PRO A 81 -17.83 16.81 -11.73
N ALA A 82 -17.92 15.83 -10.83
CA ALA A 82 -16.91 15.61 -9.82
C ALA A 82 -15.55 15.33 -10.48
N THR A 83 -14.49 16.05 -10.08
CA THR A 83 -13.18 15.96 -10.75
C THR A 83 -12.05 16.19 -9.75
N TRP A 84 -10.99 15.39 -9.86
CA TRP A 84 -9.76 15.58 -9.10
C TRP A 84 -8.99 16.80 -9.59
N LEU A 85 -8.68 17.74 -8.69
CA LEU A 85 -7.91 18.94 -8.99
C LEU A 85 -6.41 18.68 -8.80
N VAL A 86 -5.76 18.18 -9.84
CA VAL A 86 -4.32 17.93 -9.88
C VAL A 86 -3.60 19.23 -10.24
N ASN A 87 -2.97 19.86 -9.25
CA ASN A 87 -2.34 21.18 -9.41
C ASN A 87 -0.92 21.10 -10.00
N GLU A 88 -0.26 19.96 -9.88
CA GLU A 88 1.11 19.73 -10.36
C GLU A 88 1.19 18.37 -11.06
N VAL A 89 2.14 18.22 -11.98
CA VAL A 89 2.36 16.92 -12.64
C VAL A 89 2.73 15.89 -11.58
N HIS A 90 1.91 14.86 -11.45
CA HIS A 90 2.14 13.74 -10.54
C HIS A 90 2.86 12.61 -11.25
N GLU A 91 3.87 12.04 -10.59
CA GLU A 91 4.60 10.88 -11.08
C GLU A 91 4.48 9.73 -10.09
N SER A 92 4.23 8.53 -10.61
CA SER A 92 4.01 7.31 -9.84
C SER A 92 4.98 6.22 -10.29
N LEU A 93 5.04 5.11 -9.55
CA LEU A 93 5.75 3.91 -9.99
C LEU A 93 5.16 3.42 -11.33
N PRO A 94 5.97 2.84 -12.24
CA PRO A 94 5.48 2.32 -13.52
C PRO A 94 4.29 1.38 -13.36
N ALA A 95 3.28 1.50 -14.23
CA ALA A 95 2.04 0.72 -14.23
C ALA A 95 1.12 0.89 -13.00
N SER A 96 1.32 1.93 -12.20
CA SER A 96 0.44 2.20 -11.06
C SER A 96 -0.91 2.78 -11.45
N ILE A 97 -1.89 2.52 -10.59
CA ILE A 97 -3.21 3.14 -10.61
C ILE A 97 -3.28 4.15 -9.48
N TRP A 98 -3.60 5.40 -9.78
CA TRP A 98 -3.76 6.42 -8.76
C TRP A 98 -5.22 6.50 -8.29
N LEU A 99 -5.45 6.14 -7.02
CA LEU A 99 -6.73 6.23 -6.31
C LEU A 99 -6.62 7.28 -5.19
N PRO A 100 -6.87 8.57 -5.47
CA PRO A 100 -6.58 9.64 -4.53
C PRO A 100 -7.46 9.58 -3.28
N SER A 101 -6.93 10.07 -2.16
CA SER A 101 -7.71 10.41 -0.97
C SER A 101 -8.42 9.22 -0.29
N VAL A 102 -8.19 7.98 -0.73
CA VAL A 102 -8.75 6.76 -0.11
C VAL A 102 -8.07 6.37 1.21
N GLY A 103 -7.02 7.11 1.59
CA GLY A 103 -6.23 6.90 2.82
C GLY A 103 -6.64 7.76 4.00
N TYR A 104 -7.60 8.69 3.87
CA TYR A 104 -8.07 9.47 5.02
C TYR A 104 -8.59 8.53 6.11
N GLY A 105 -8.40 8.89 7.39
CA GLY A 105 -8.80 8.06 8.52
C GLY A 105 -10.31 7.81 8.56
N VAL A 106 -11.10 8.84 8.25
CA VAL A 106 -12.53 8.74 7.98
C VAL A 106 -12.74 9.05 6.51
N LEU A 107 -13.32 8.10 5.76
CA LEU A 107 -13.70 8.32 4.37
C LEU A 107 -15.12 8.86 4.30
N GLU A 108 -15.33 9.80 3.39
CA GLU A 108 -16.69 10.13 2.97
C GLU A 108 -17.34 8.90 2.32
N PRO A 109 -18.64 8.63 2.58
CA PRO A 109 -19.30 7.42 2.07
C PRO A 109 -19.20 7.23 0.55
N LYS A 110 -19.23 8.34 -0.21
CA LYS A 110 -19.08 8.32 -1.67
C LYS A 110 -17.67 7.87 -2.12
N ILE A 111 -16.63 8.32 -1.40
CA ILE A 111 -15.23 7.95 -1.68
C ILE A 111 -15.02 6.48 -1.34
N GLU A 112 -15.56 6.01 -0.22
CA GLU A 112 -15.50 4.58 0.15
C GLU A 112 -16.22 3.70 -0.88
N THR A 113 -17.42 4.11 -1.32
CA THR A 113 -18.20 3.38 -2.33
C THR A 113 -17.42 3.28 -3.65
N TRP A 114 -16.91 4.41 -4.13
CA TRP A 114 -16.07 4.46 -5.33
C TRP A 114 -14.80 3.61 -5.16
N PHE A 115 -14.12 3.70 -4.01
CA PHE A 115 -12.90 2.94 -3.75
C PHE A 115 -13.14 1.42 -3.80
N ARG A 116 -14.20 0.94 -3.15
CA ARG A 116 -14.60 -0.48 -3.20
C ARG A 116 -14.91 -0.93 -4.63
N ALA A 117 -15.59 -0.10 -5.42
CA ALA A 117 -15.88 -0.39 -6.82
C ALA A 117 -14.60 -0.46 -7.67
N GLN A 118 -13.64 0.46 -7.46
CA GLN A 118 -12.34 0.42 -8.14
C GLN A 118 -11.56 -0.85 -7.77
N LEU A 119 -11.49 -1.21 -6.48
CA LEU A 119 -10.83 -2.45 -6.06
C LEU A 119 -11.48 -3.68 -6.69
N ALA A 120 -12.81 -3.79 -6.66
CA ALA A 120 -13.52 -4.90 -7.27
C ALA A 120 -13.26 -4.99 -8.78
N LYS A 121 -13.22 -3.84 -9.49
CA LYS A 121 -12.90 -3.78 -10.92
C LYS A 121 -11.46 -4.21 -11.21
N LEU A 122 -10.50 -3.62 -10.49
CA LEU A 122 -9.06 -3.85 -10.67
C LEU A 122 -8.69 -5.31 -10.39
N THR A 123 -9.24 -5.87 -9.32
CA THR A 123 -8.99 -7.26 -8.92
C THR A 123 -9.89 -8.26 -9.64
N LYS A 124 -10.87 -7.81 -10.42
CA LYS A 124 -11.94 -8.65 -10.98
C LYS A 124 -12.65 -9.47 -9.89
N GLN A 125 -12.86 -8.85 -8.72
CA GLN A 125 -13.42 -9.44 -7.50
C GLN A 125 -12.57 -10.60 -6.92
N ASN A 126 -11.30 -10.70 -7.30
CA ASN A 126 -10.36 -11.65 -6.71
C ASN A 126 -9.74 -11.05 -5.43
N PHE A 127 -10.20 -11.49 -4.26
CA PHE A 127 -9.68 -11.05 -2.97
C PHE A 127 -8.24 -11.51 -2.68
N GLU A 128 -7.73 -12.48 -3.44
CA GLU A 128 -6.35 -12.98 -3.39
C GLU A 128 -5.43 -12.25 -4.38
N GLN A 129 -5.91 -11.26 -5.14
CA GLN A 129 -5.05 -10.45 -5.99
C GLN A 129 -4.07 -9.65 -5.12
N ALA A 130 -2.77 -9.71 -5.46
CA ALA A 130 -1.77 -8.92 -4.75
C ALA A 130 -1.99 -7.42 -5.00
N LEU A 131 -2.12 -6.65 -3.92
CA LEU A 131 -2.32 -5.20 -3.92
C LEU A 131 -1.19 -4.54 -3.14
N VAL A 132 -0.46 -3.62 -3.77
CA VAL A 132 0.57 -2.81 -3.10
C VAL A 132 0.08 -1.38 -3.03
N PHE A 133 -0.02 -0.84 -1.82
CA PHE A 133 -0.41 0.55 -1.59
C PHE A 133 0.81 1.38 -1.21
N TYR A 134 0.90 2.58 -1.79
CA TYR A 134 1.97 3.52 -1.50
C TYR A 134 1.54 4.97 -1.71
N CYS A 135 2.38 5.89 -1.26
CA CYS A 135 2.22 7.34 -1.37
C CYS A 135 3.64 7.91 -1.54
N VAL A 136 3.96 9.03 -0.90
CA VAL A 136 5.32 9.49 -0.60
C VAL A 136 5.81 8.92 0.74
N ALA A 137 7.10 9.01 1.04
CA ALA A 137 7.64 8.58 2.35
C ALA A 137 6.98 9.38 3.49
N ASP A 138 6.82 8.78 4.67
CA ASP A 138 6.13 9.41 5.81
C ASP A 138 4.68 9.86 5.51
N CYS A 139 3.95 9.01 4.79
CA CYS A 139 2.56 9.23 4.42
C CYS A 139 1.63 8.17 5.06
N TRP A 140 0.88 8.60 6.08
CA TRP A 140 -0.10 7.76 6.77
C TRP A 140 -1.30 7.35 5.91
N MET A 141 -1.52 7.99 4.75
CA MET A 141 -2.61 7.62 3.83
C MET A 141 -2.46 6.17 3.36
N SER A 142 -1.28 5.79 2.89
CA SER A 142 -1.00 4.41 2.44
C SER A 142 -1.07 3.39 3.58
N TRP A 143 -0.62 3.78 4.79
CA TRP A 143 -0.70 2.95 5.99
C TRP A 143 -2.15 2.68 6.41
N ASN A 144 -3.01 3.71 6.34
CA ASN A 144 -4.44 3.57 6.59
C ASN A 144 -5.12 2.70 5.53
N THR A 145 -4.80 2.91 4.25
CA THR A 145 -5.42 2.18 3.14
C THR A 145 -5.19 0.67 3.27
N VAL A 146 -3.97 0.24 3.63
CA VAL A 146 -3.68 -1.19 3.82
C VAL A 146 -4.61 -1.84 4.84
N GLN A 147 -4.76 -1.24 6.01
CA GLN A 147 -5.64 -1.78 7.06
C GLN A 147 -7.11 -1.81 6.62
N ARG A 148 -7.59 -0.72 6.00
CA ARG A 148 -8.95 -0.64 5.47
C ARG A 148 -9.22 -1.73 4.43
N VAL A 149 -8.31 -1.94 3.49
CA VAL A 149 -8.50 -2.92 2.41
C VAL A 149 -8.50 -4.35 2.94
N ARG A 150 -7.79 -4.60 4.05
CA ARG A 150 -7.85 -5.88 4.76
C ARG A 150 -9.21 -6.09 5.43
N GLU A 151 -9.79 -5.05 6.01
CA GLU A 151 -11.18 -5.09 6.53
C GLU A 151 -12.20 -5.33 5.41
N TYR A 152 -11.86 -5.04 4.15
CA TYR A 152 -12.69 -5.35 2.99
C TYR A 152 -12.59 -6.80 2.53
N GLY A 153 -11.72 -7.60 3.15
CA GLY A 153 -11.56 -9.03 2.88
C GLY A 153 -10.41 -9.40 1.94
N TYR A 154 -9.64 -8.43 1.43
CA TYR A 154 -8.44 -8.73 0.64
C TYR A 154 -7.34 -9.29 1.54
N THR A 155 -6.64 -10.31 1.07
CA THR A 155 -5.70 -11.09 1.89
C THR A 155 -4.24 -10.78 1.56
N ARG A 156 -3.91 -10.55 0.28
CA ARG A 156 -2.56 -10.23 -0.20
C ARG A 156 -2.36 -8.71 -0.32
N VAL A 157 -2.35 -8.03 0.82
CA VAL A 157 -2.22 -6.56 0.89
C VAL A 157 -0.86 -6.16 1.46
N TYR A 158 -0.15 -5.34 0.69
CA TYR A 158 1.19 -4.87 1.00
C TYR A 158 1.24 -3.35 1.09
N TRP A 159 2.12 -2.86 1.95
CA TRP A 159 2.43 -1.45 2.11
C TRP A 159 3.87 -1.19 1.68
N TYR A 160 4.06 -0.34 0.68
CA TYR A 160 5.39 0.16 0.35
C TYR A 160 5.60 1.52 1.02
N LYS A 161 6.23 1.46 2.21
CA LYS A 161 6.38 2.60 3.13
C LYS A 161 7.18 3.76 2.56
N GLU A 162 8.25 3.46 1.84
CA GLU A 162 9.17 4.49 1.32
C GLU A 162 8.58 5.23 0.10
N GLY A 163 7.54 4.67 -0.53
CA GLY A 163 6.75 5.36 -1.54
C GLY A 163 7.56 5.82 -2.75
N ILE A 164 7.06 6.87 -3.40
CA ILE A 164 7.69 7.50 -4.57
C ILE A 164 9.12 7.95 -4.25
N ASP A 165 9.36 8.47 -3.05
CA ASP A 165 10.66 9.00 -2.63
C ASP A 165 11.71 7.89 -2.58
N GLY A 166 11.45 6.79 -1.89
CA GLY A 166 12.37 5.65 -1.83
C GLY A 166 12.58 4.94 -3.16
N TRP A 167 11.56 4.93 -4.03
CA TRP A 167 11.69 4.39 -5.38
C TRP A 167 12.64 5.23 -6.23
N LYS A 168 12.48 6.56 -6.15
CA LYS A 168 13.34 7.52 -6.84
C LYS A 168 14.77 7.50 -6.30
N GLU A 169 14.94 7.43 -4.98
CA GLU A 169 16.26 7.32 -4.33
C GLU A 169 17.01 6.05 -4.73
N ALA A 170 16.28 4.96 -4.99
CA ALA A 170 16.85 3.73 -5.54
C ALA A 170 17.24 3.84 -7.03
N GLY A 171 17.09 5.01 -7.66
CA GLY A 171 17.42 5.24 -9.07
C GLY A 171 16.44 4.60 -10.05
N LEU A 172 15.23 4.27 -9.59
CA LEU A 172 14.21 3.61 -10.40
C LEU A 172 13.31 4.65 -11.12
N PRO A 173 12.81 4.33 -12.32
CA PRO A 173 12.06 5.30 -13.12
C PRO A 173 10.68 5.57 -12.51
N LEU A 174 10.22 6.81 -12.63
CA LEU A 174 8.84 7.21 -12.38
C LEU A 174 8.16 7.57 -13.71
N VAL A 175 6.83 7.50 -13.72
CA VAL A 175 6.01 7.85 -14.90
C VAL A 175 4.89 8.79 -14.51
N LYS A 176 4.62 9.77 -15.37
CA LYS A 176 3.47 10.67 -15.22
C LYS A 176 2.18 9.85 -15.15
N THR A 177 1.33 10.16 -14.18
CA THR A 177 0.10 9.41 -13.90
C THR A 177 -1.04 10.37 -13.61
N GLU A 178 -2.21 10.04 -14.16
CA GLU A 178 -3.46 10.75 -13.90
C GLU A 178 -4.33 9.95 -12.94
N PRO A 179 -5.15 10.61 -12.10
CA PRO A 179 -6.00 9.91 -11.14
C PRO A 179 -7.11 9.17 -11.87
N GLN A 180 -7.53 8.02 -11.33
CA GLN A 180 -8.74 7.37 -11.81
C GLN A 180 -9.93 8.31 -11.63
N ALA A 181 -10.76 8.41 -12.67
CA ALA A 181 -11.95 9.25 -12.64
C ALA A 181 -12.85 8.90 -11.46
N PHE A 182 -13.38 9.92 -10.81
CA PHE A 182 -14.40 9.78 -9.78
C PHE A 182 -15.78 9.75 -10.47
N ASN A 183 -16.36 8.54 -10.58
CA ASN A 183 -17.60 8.29 -11.30
C ASN A 183 -18.54 7.33 -10.57
#